data_AF-A0A3D2M4G3-F1
#
_entry.id   AF-A0A3D2M4G3-F1
#
_cell.length_a   1.000
_cell.length_b   1.000
_cell.length_c   1.000
_cell.angle_alpha   90.00
_cell.angle_beta   90.00
_cell.angle_gamma   90.00
#
_symmetry.space_group_name_H-M   'P 1'
#
loop_
_entity.id
_entity.type
_entity.pdbx_description
1 polymer ?
#
loop_
_entity_poly.entity_id
_entity_poly.type
_entity_poly.pdbx_seq_one_letter_code
_entity_poly.pdbx_strand_id
1 'polypeptide(L)'
;MHASSDLSQRPPQVTLANGLRVRLLPLSNSSQAAALVRVHAGAHDAPRAYPGLAHFLEHLLFLGSRDYPAVQSLMPFVQGCGGQLNASTRERHTDFFFQLPAGQLEEGLRRLLDMLAHPLLDPEAQLREREVLQAEYRARAQDAETLCDAALSTAFEPTHPFAGFHAGNRNTLPVEDAQFQQALLGYHRQFYHSGEIELLLAGPQSTEQLLRLARLADGLLATGSAVTRDVPPLRCSHDAWLRLQHENGQPRLNLLFALDGMPAHCMPALDHLSTWITSEAPGGLIQRLRAEDLCQSLKLRIPYWYAGQGVVVIELALTDRGLNERAVITDAVLDWLQFFSDEARWQPCREEYRRTRRRSLQGTEPLARLRHWVEPLAWSDDRDETAIRQALDALLAHMIASGPLVLTADSADCEPIESSGFPLRLALEPPLHAEPKAWHWQQPPANPWLRTDFARGEARHLTPALRWLGPEHASGQGALFVRWRFAANQPPPGLWHVLWYAL
;
A
#
# COMPACT_ATOMS: atom_id res chain seq x y z
N MET A 1 -12.93 27.46 -21.45
CA MET A 1 -13.41 26.69 -20.29
C MET A 1 -12.64 25.37 -20.25
N HIS A 2 -11.53 25.33 -19.52
CA HIS A 2 -10.80 24.07 -19.32
C HIS A 2 -11.60 23.26 -18.30
N ALA A 3 -12.17 22.13 -18.74
CA ALA A 3 -12.79 21.19 -17.83
C ALA A 3 -11.72 20.75 -16.82
N SER A 4 -11.86 21.22 -15.57
CA SER A 4 -11.22 20.56 -14.45
C SER A 4 -11.70 19.11 -14.50
N SER A 5 -10.83 18.19 -14.93
CA SER A 5 -11.14 16.76 -14.88
C SER A 5 -11.58 16.43 -13.47
N ASP A 6 -12.81 15.94 -13.31
CA ASP A 6 -13.33 15.56 -12.00
C ASP A 6 -12.40 14.51 -11.39
N LEU A 7 -11.73 14.86 -10.30
CA LEU A 7 -10.64 14.06 -9.74
C LEU A 7 -11.13 12.72 -9.20
N SER A 8 -12.43 12.59 -8.94
CA SER A 8 -13.08 11.36 -8.50
C SER A 8 -13.48 10.43 -9.65
N GLN A 9 -13.33 10.86 -10.91
CA GLN A 9 -13.60 10.02 -12.07
C GLN A 9 -12.36 9.26 -12.49
N ARG A 10 -12.55 7.97 -12.78
CA ARG A 10 -11.48 7.11 -13.24
C ARG A 10 -10.94 7.61 -14.60
N PRO A 11 -9.62 7.82 -14.75
CA PRO A 11 -9.04 8.22 -16.02
C PRO A 11 -9.34 7.19 -17.11
N PRO A 12 -9.67 7.63 -18.33
CA PRO A 12 -9.92 6.73 -19.44
C PRO A 12 -8.68 5.89 -19.72
N GLN A 13 -8.91 4.61 -20.04
CA GLN A 13 -7.89 3.69 -20.50
C GLN A 13 -7.95 3.59 -22.02
N VAL A 14 -6.78 3.62 -22.66
CA VAL A 14 -6.61 3.35 -24.08
C VAL A 14 -5.68 2.17 -24.25
N THR A 15 -5.84 1.42 -25.34
CA THR A 15 -4.95 0.31 -25.70
C THR A 15 -4.16 0.71 -26.94
N LEU A 16 -2.83 0.59 -26.88
CA LEU A 16 -1.95 0.87 -28.03
C LEU A 16 -1.94 -0.28 -29.04
N ALA A 17 -1.26 -0.08 -30.16
CA ALA A 17 -1.21 -1.08 -31.24
C ALA A 17 -0.52 -2.37 -30.80
N ASN A 18 0.50 -2.28 -29.94
CA ASN A 18 1.16 -3.44 -29.34
C ASN A 18 0.36 -4.12 -28.21
N GLY A 19 -0.86 -3.67 -27.90
CA GLY A 19 -1.70 -4.21 -26.83
C GLY A 19 -1.45 -3.62 -25.43
N LEU A 20 -0.50 -2.68 -25.30
CA LEU A 20 -0.22 -2.00 -24.02
C LEU A 20 -1.43 -1.21 -23.55
N ARG A 21 -1.84 -1.44 -22.29
CA ARG A 21 -2.89 -0.65 -21.63
C ARG A 21 -2.28 0.63 -21.08
N VAL A 22 -2.92 1.76 -21.37
CA VAL A 22 -2.42 3.09 -20.99
C VAL A 22 -3.50 3.93 -20.34
N ARG A 23 -3.18 4.60 -19.22
CA ARG A 23 -4.03 5.66 -18.64
C ARG A 23 -3.35 7.01 -18.72
N LEU A 24 -4.12 8.04 -19.08
CA LEU A 24 -3.60 9.39 -19.31
C LEU A 24 -4.30 10.38 -18.38
N LEU A 25 -3.52 11.13 -17.59
CA LEU A 25 -4.00 12.06 -16.58
C LEU A 25 -3.46 13.47 -16.87
N PRO A 26 -4.14 14.27 -17.71
CA PRO A 26 -3.75 15.65 -17.95
C PRO A 26 -3.98 16.51 -16.70
N LEU A 27 -2.93 17.16 -16.20
CA LEU A 27 -2.90 17.97 -14.97
C LEU A 27 -2.46 19.40 -15.28
N SER A 28 -3.34 20.21 -15.87
CA SER A 28 -3.02 21.53 -16.45
C SER A 28 -2.28 22.51 -15.53
N ASN A 29 -2.41 22.37 -14.21
CA ASN A 29 -1.84 23.28 -13.22
C ASN A 29 -0.56 22.74 -12.55
N SER A 30 -0.02 21.62 -13.03
CA SER A 30 1.18 20.99 -12.47
C SER A 30 2.46 21.49 -13.14
N SER A 31 3.49 21.80 -12.36
CA SER A 31 4.86 22.01 -12.90
C SER A 31 5.65 20.69 -13.02
N GLN A 32 5.12 19.61 -12.44
CA GLN A 32 5.72 18.28 -12.42
C GLN A 32 4.95 17.32 -13.33
N ALA A 33 5.62 16.28 -13.79
CA ALA A 33 5.02 15.15 -14.47
C ALA A 33 5.54 13.83 -13.87
N ALA A 34 4.76 12.77 -14.04
CA ALA A 34 5.07 11.43 -13.54
C ALA A 34 4.74 10.37 -14.58
N ALA A 35 5.45 9.25 -14.47
CA ALA A 35 5.12 8.00 -15.14
C ALA A 35 5.13 6.87 -14.11
N LEU A 36 4.22 5.91 -14.29
CA LEU A 36 4.16 4.68 -13.52
C LEU A 36 3.93 3.53 -14.49
N VAL A 37 4.74 2.50 -14.39
CA VAL A 37 4.52 1.21 -15.05
C VAL A 37 4.21 0.18 -13.98
N ARG A 38 3.10 -0.54 -14.15
CA ARG A 38 2.79 -1.76 -13.40
C ARG A 38 3.02 -2.96 -14.29
N VAL A 39 3.90 -3.86 -13.87
CA VAL A 39 4.01 -5.21 -14.40
C VAL A 39 3.09 -6.09 -13.56
N HIS A 40 2.13 -6.79 -14.17
CA HIS A 40 1.17 -7.65 -13.47
C HIS A 40 1.76 -8.98 -12.99
N ALA A 41 3.05 -9.01 -12.66
CA ALA A 41 3.74 -10.15 -12.08
C ALA A 41 4.58 -9.70 -10.89
N GLY A 42 4.54 -10.46 -9.81
CA GLY A 42 5.26 -10.18 -8.57
C GLY A 42 5.93 -11.42 -8.00
N ALA A 43 6.23 -11.37 -6.71
CA ALA A 43 6.98 -12.45 -6.06
C ALA A 43 6.28 -13.82 -6.12
N HIS A 44 4.94 -13.88 -6.13
CA HIS A 44 4.19 -15.13 -6.20
C HIS A 44 4.19 -15.76 -7.60
N ASP A 45 4.66 -15.04 -8.61
CA ASP A 45 4.78 -15.53 -9.99
C ASP A 45 6.20 -16.04 -10.29
N ALA A 46 7.16 -15.81 -9.37
CA ALA A 46 8.53 -16.28 -9.50
C ALA A 46 8.64 -17.81 -9.27
N PRO A 47 9.62 -18.48 -9.89
CA PRO A 47 9.88 -19.89 -9.63
C PRO A 47 10.17 -20.16 -8.15
N ARG A 48 9.49 -21.13 -7.54
CA ARG A 48 9.67 -21.49 -6.12
C ARG A 48 11.09 -21.92 -5.76
N ALA A 49 11.87 -22.39 -6.74
CA ALA A 49 13.26 -22.76 -6.56
C ALA A 49 14.17 -21.55 -6.26
N TYR A 50 13.75 -20.34 -6.62
CA TYR A 50 14.53 -19.11 -6.47
C TYR A 50 13.74 -18.01 -5.75
N PRO A 51 13.48 -18.16 -4.43
CA PRO A 51 12.92 -17.11 -3.59
C PRO A 51 13.62 -15.76 -3.79
N GLY A 52 12.83 -14.73 -4.04
CA GLY A 52 13.32 -13.36 -4.28
C GLY A 52 13.76 -13.05 -5.70
N LEU A 53 13.58 -13.95 -6.68
CA LEU A 53 13.94 -13.67 -8.08
C LEU A 53 13.24 -12.42 -8.64
N ALA A 54 11.95 -12.23 -8.38
CA ALA A 54 11.23 -11.04 -8.84
C ALA A 54 11.77 -9.75 -8.22
N HIS A 55 12.02 -9.75 -6.91
CA HIS A 55 12.63 -8.64 -6.18
C HIS A 55 14.06 -8.35 -6.67
N PHE A 56 14.83 -9.40 -6.95
CA PHE A 56 16.16 -9.24 -7.53
C PHE A 56 16.10 -8.62 -8.93
N LEU A 57 15.21 -9.10 -9.79
CA LEU A 57 15.04 -8.53 -11.12
C LEU A 57 14.72 -7.03 -11.03
N GLU A 58 13.82 -6.61 -10.14
CA GLU A 58 13.51 -5.19 -9.89
C GLU A 58 14.79 -4.35 -9.70
N HIS A 59 15.71 -4.81 -8.85
CA HIS A 59 16.99 -4.12 -8.63
C HIS A 59 17.85 -4.11 -9.90
N LEU A 60 17.97 -5.25 -10.57
CA LEU A 60 18.81 -5.40 -11.76
C LEU A 60 18.39 -4.50 -12.91
N LEU A 61 17.09 -4.19 -13.04
CA LEU A 61 16.62 -3.29 -14.09
C LEU A 61 17.25 -1.89 -13.96
N PHE A 62 17.53 -1.39 -12.76
CA PHE A 62 18.17 -0.09 -12.58
C PHE A 62 19.66 -0.04 -12.96
N LEU A 63 20.29 -1.19 -13.19
CA LEU A 63 21.74 -1.32 -13.43
C LEU A 63 22.14 -1.14 -14.90
N GLY A 64 21.24 -0.59 -15.72
CA GLY A 64 21.48 -0.20 -17.11
C GLY A 64 20.76 -1.09 -18.11
N SER A 65 20.58 -0.51 -19.29
CA SER A 65 19.85 -1.08 -20.41
C SER A 65 20.58 -0.82 -21.73
N ARG A 66 20.08 -1.40 -22.82
CA ARG A 66 20.74 -1.35 -24.14
C ARG A 66 21.12 0.07 -24.58
N ASP A 67 20.19 1.01 -24.46
CA ASP A 67 20.39 2.38 -24.97
C ASP A 67 20.88 3.33 -23.86
N TYR A 68 20.82 2.91 -22.59
CA TYR A 68 21.21 3.72 -21.43
C TYR A 68 22.11 2.92 -20.45
N PRO A 69 23.45 3.07 -20.52
CA PRO A 69 24.34 2.45 -19.55
C PRO A 69 24.07 3.01 -18.13
N ALA A 70 24.52 2.30 -17.09
CA ALA A 70 24.21 2.60 -15.69
C ALA A 70 24.34 4.09 -15.29
N VAL A 71 25.37 4.80 -15.77
CA VAL A 71 25.59 6.23 -15.45
C VAL A 71 24.59 7.19 -16.11
N GLN A 72 23.88 6.73 -17.14
CA GLN A 72 22.83 7.46 -17.85
C GLN A 72 21.45 6.83 -17.66
N SER A 73 21.33 5.82 -16.78
CA SER A 73 20.09 5.10 -16.54
C SER A 73 19.04 6.01 -15.89
N LEU A 74 17.82 5.46 -15.72
CA LEU A 74 16.70 6.21 -15.17
C LEU A 74 17.02 6.88 -13.82
N MET A 75 17.69 6.14 -12.92
CA MET A 75 17.91 6.60 -11.55
C MET A 75 18.82 7.85 -11.49
N PRO A 76 20.06 7.85 -12.05
CA PRO A 76 20.88 9.06 -12.10
C PRO A 76 20.21 10.24 -12.83
N PHE A 77 19.47 9.96 -13.92
CA PHE A 77 18.80 11.01 -14.68
C PHE A 77 17.72 11.74 -13.87
N VAL A 78 16.80 10.99 -13.25
CA VAL A 78 15.71 11.58 -12.47
C VAL A 78 16.27 12.34 -11.26
N GLN A 79 17.25 11.76 -10.55
CA GLN A 79 17.92 12.43 -9.43
C GLN A 79 18.63 13.71 -9.87
N GLY A 80 19.33 13.69 -11.01
CA GLY A 80 19.99 14.86 -11.58
C GLY A 80 19.02 15.99 -11.99
N CYS A 81 17.76 15.66 -12.27
CA CYS A 81 16.69 16.62 -12.53
C CYS A 81 16.00 17.14 -11.25
N GLY A 82 16.43 16.70 -10.06
CA GLY A 82 15.75 16.99 -8.80
C GLY A 82 14.40 16.28 -8.65
N GLY A 83 14.19 15.19 -9.40
CA GLY A 83 13.00 14.35 -9.31
C GLY A 83 13.12 13.26 -8.25
N GLN A 84 12.04 12.48 -8.13
CA GLN A 84 11.96 11.29 -7.28
C GLN A 84 11.61 10.08 -8.14
N LEU A 85 12.17 8.92 -7.79
CA LEU A 85 11.80 7.64 -8.37
C LEU A 85 11.81 6.56 -7.30
N ASN A 86 11.11 5.46 -7.57
CA ASN A 86 11.30 4.21 -6.84
C ASN A 86 10.71 3.05 -7.66
N ALA A 87 10.87 1.84 -7.14
CA ALA A 87 10.11 0.69 -7.54
C ALA A 87 9.56 -0.05 -6.31
N SER A 88 8.66 -1.01 -6.54
CA SER A 88 8.26 -1.94 -5.51
C SER A 88 7.71 -3.23 -6.10
N THR A 89 8.32 -4.36 -5.76
CA THR A 89 7.78 -5.70 -5.98
C THR A 89 6.84 -6.07 -4.84
N ARG A 90 5.60 -6.38 -5.24
CA ARG A 90 4.54 -6.92 -4.39
C ARG A 90 4.31 -8.39 -4.76
N GLU A 91 3.33 -9.00 -4.13
CA GLU A 91 2.96 -10.40 -4.31
C GLU A 91 2.61 -10.72 -5.78
N ARG A 92 1.87 -9.84 -6.47
CA ARG A 92 1.31 -10.10 -7.81
C ARG A 92 1.56 -8.97 -8.82
N HIS A 93 2.38 -8.00 -8.46
CA HIS A 93 2.80 -6.96 -9.38
C HIS A 93 4.14 -6.35 -8.96
N THR A 94 4.83 -5.73 -9.92
CA THR A 94 5.98 -4.87 -9.66
C THR A 94 5.73 -3.52 -10.31
N ASP A 95 5.84 -2.45 -9.53
CA ASP A 95 5.64 -1.08 -9.99
C ASP A 95 6.97 -0.35 -10.13
N PHE A 96 7.15 0.37 -11.24
CA PHE A 96 8.30 1.26 -11.49
C PHE A 96 7.78 2.66 -11.78
N PHE A 97 8.27 3.67 -11.07
CA PHE A 97 7.69 5.01 -11.21
C PHE A 97 8.67 6.13 -10.91
N PHE A 98 8.38 7.29 -11.49
CA PHE A 98 9.12 8.52 -11.24
C PHE A 98 8.22 9.76 -11.30
N GLN A 99 8.69 10.85 -10.71
CA GLN A 99 8.18 12.20 -10.86
C GLN A 99 9.33 13.19 -11.04
N LEU A 100 9.21 14.10 -12.00
CA LEU A 100 10.25 15.08 -12.35
C LEU A 100 9.63 16.33 -13.00
N PRO A 101 10.42 17.41 -13.22
CA PRO A 101 9.92 18.61 -13.90
C PRO A 101 9.33 18.28 -15.27
N ALA A 102 8.14 18.81 -15.59
CA ALA A 102 7.35 18.34 -16.73
C ALA A 102 8.07 18.33 -18.09
N GLY A 103 9.03 19.24 -18.31
CA GLY A 103 9.85 19.29 -19.52
C GLY A 103 10.79 18.08 -19.73
N GLN A 104 11.04 17.29 -18.68
CA GLN A 104 11.93 16.11 -18.73
C GLN A 104 11.15 14.78 -18.85
N LEU A 105 9.81 14.82 -18.97
CA LEU A 105 8.97 13.62 -18.98
C LEU A 105 9.35 12.63 -20.08
N GLU A 106 9.59 13.12 -21.29
CA GLU A 106 9.93 12.26 -22.43
C GLU A 106 11.24 11.50 -22.20
N GLU A 107 12.29 12.20 -21.76
CA GLU A 107 13.60 11.61 -21.49
C GLU A 107 13.60 10.60 -20.34
N GLY A 108 12.80 10.86 -19.30
CA GLY A 108 12.56 9.89 -18.23
C GLY A 108 11.79 8.67 -18.73
N LEU A 109 10.77 8.87 -19.57
CA LEU A 109 9.96 7.77 -20.11
C LEU A 109 10.76 6.87 -21.05
N ARG A 110 11.63 7.42 -21.90
CA ARG A 110 12.51 6.62 -22.78
C ARG A 110 13.42 5.69 -21.97
N ARG A 111 14.02 6.21 -20.89
CA ARG A 111 14.85 5.43 -19.97
C ARG A 111 14.04 4.34 -19.26
N LEU A 112 12.87 4.69 -18.73
CA LEU A 112 11.98 3.72 -18.09
C LEU A 112 11.58 2.58 -19.03
N LEU A 113 11.22 2.89 -20.28
CA LEU A 113 10.81 1.87 -21.25
C LEU A 113 11.98 1.00 -21.71
N ASP A 114 13.16 1.56 -22.00
CA ASP A 114 14.36 0.78 -22.37
C ASP A 114 14.84 -0.10 -21.21
N MET A 115 14.81 0.43 -19.98
CA MET A 115 15.10 -0.29 -18.74
C MET A 115 14.26 -1.57 -18.60
N LEU A 116 12.96 -1.49 -18.88
CA LEU A 116 12.04 -2.61 -18.79
C LEU A 116 12.16 -3.58 -19.97
N ALA A 117 12.36 -3.05 -21.19
CA ALA A 117 12.39 -3.83 -22.42
C ALA A 117 13.71 -4.58 -22.63
N HIS A 118 14.83 -3.93 -22.31
CA HIS A 118 16.16 -4.36 -22.71
C HIS A 118 17.21 -4.17 -21.60
N PRO A 119 16.99 -4.73 -20.39
CA PRO A 119 17.99 -4.68 -19.32
C PRO A 119 19.27 -5.41 -19.72
N LEU A 120 20.43 -4.91 -19.25
CA LEU A 120 21.72 -5.54 -19.54
C LEU A 120 21.91 -6.87 -18.81
N LEU A 121 21.42 -6.95 -17.56
CA LEU A 121 21.56 -8.12 -16.67
C LEU A 121 23.01 -8.64 -16.59
N ASP A 122 23.99 -7.75 -16.50
CA ASP A 122 25.41 -8.10 -16.41
C ASP A 122 25.71 -8.96 -15.15
N PRO A 123 26.30 -10.16 -15.29
CA PRO A 123 26.54 -11.05 -14.15
C PRO A 123 27.42 -10.46 -13.04
N GLU A 124 28.39 -9.59 -13.36
CA GLU A 124 29.20 -8.95 -12.31
C GLU A 124 28.37 -7.93 -11.51
N ALA A 125 27.51 -7.17 -12.18
CA ALA A 125 26.54 -6.29 -11.54
C ALA A 125 25.54 -7.09 -10.69
N GLN A 126 25.06 -8.23 -11.19
CA GLN A 126 24.20 -9.14 -10.43
C GLN A 126 24.85 -9.61 -9.12
N LEU A 127 26.12 -10.02 -9.17
CA LEU A 127 26.86 -10.46 -7.98
C LEU A 127 26.97 -9.35 -6.92
N ARG A 128 27.23 -8.11 -7.34
CA ARG A 128 27.27 -6.96 -6.42
C ARG A 128 25.89 -6.66 -5.82
N GLU A 129 24.86 -6.69 -6.64
CA GLU A 129 23.49 -6.37 -6.22
C GLU A 129 22.90 -7.44 -5.29
N ARG A 130 23.27 -8.71 -5.48
CA ARG A 130 22.94 -9.79 -4.52
C ARG A 130 23.41 -9.47 -3.10
N GLU A 131 24.55 -8.81 -2.97
CA GLU A 131 25.10 -8.43 -1.66
C GLU A 131 24.33 -7.27 -1.01
N VAL A 132 23.78 -6.37 -1.83
CA VAL A 132 22.83 -5.33 -1.37
C VAL A 132 21.57 -6.00 -0.82
N LEU A 133 20.98 -6.92 -1.58
CA LEU A 133 19.82 -7.72 -1.14
C LEU A 133 20.10 -8.55 0.11
N GLN A 134 21.31 -9.09 0.25
CA GLN A 134 21.70 -9.80 1.46
C GLN A 134 21.76 -8.88 2.68
N ALA A 135 22.15 -7.61 2.51
CA ALA A 135 22.10 -6.61 3.57
C ALA A 135 20.65 -6.22 3.90
N GLU A 136 19.80 -6.03 2.89
CA GLU A 136 18.36 -5.80 3.10
C GLU A 136 17.68 -6.94 3.83
N TYR A 137 17.95 -8.19 3.43
CA TYR A 137 17.44 -9.37 4.11
C TYR A 137 17.82 -9.35 5.60
N ARG A 138 19.06 -8.98 5.94
CA ARG A 138 19.49 -8.89 7.34
C ARG A 138 18.77 -7.79 8.11
N ALA A 139 18.53 -6.65 7.47
CA ALA A 139 17.75 -5.56 8.08
C ALA A 139 16.29 -5.98 8.29
N ARG A 140 15.66 -6.59 7.28
CA ARG A 140 14.29 -7.13 7.34
C ARG A 140 14.15 -8.27 8.37
N ALA A 141 15.20 -9.06 8.59
CA ALA A 141 15.23 -10.09 9.62
C ALA A 141 15.23 -9.55 11.05
N GLN A 142 15.28 -8.22 11.24
CA GLN A 142 15.15 -7.54 12.54
C GLN A 142 13.86 -6.72 12.63
N ASP A 143 13.18 -6.51 11.49
CA ASP A 143 11.94 -5.74 11.41
C ASP A 143 10.75 -6.52 11.96
N ALA A 144 10.04 -5.93 12.92
CA ALA A 144 8.96 -6.60 13.62
C ALA A 144 7.79 -6.95 12.69
N GLU A 145 7.43 -6.06 11.77
CA GLU A 145 6.31 -6.30 10.83
C GLU A 145 6.64 -7.45 9.89
N THR A 146 7.85 -7.47 9.33
CA THR A 146 8.34 -8.55 8.47
C THR A 146 8.34 -9.90 9.17
N LEU A 147 8.85 -9.97 10.41
CA LEU A 147 8.87 -11.21 11.18
C LEU A 147 7.45 -11.65 11.58
N CYS A 148 6.54 -10.71 11.87
CA CYS A 148 5.13 -11.03 12.11
C CYS A 148 4.47 -11.63 10.87
N ASP A 149 4.67 -11.03 9.70
CA ASP A 149 4.12 -11.54 8.44
C ASP A 149 4.68 -12.93 8.10
N ALA A 150 5.98 -13.16 8.35
CA ALA A 150 6.61 -14.46 8.18
C ALA A 150 6.10 -15.51 9.19
N ALA A 151 5.82 -15.12 10.44
CA ALA A 151 5.23 -16.00 11.44
C ALA A 151 3.78 -16.36 11.08
N LEU A 152 2.98 -15.38 10.66
CA LEU A 152 1.61 -15.59 10.20
C LEU A 152 1.55 -16.50 8.96
N SER A 153 2.50 -16.38 8.03
CA SER A 153 2.54 -17.21 6.82
C SER A 153 2.76 -18.69 7.12
N THR A 154 3.32 -19.05 8.29
CA THR A 154 3.52 -20.46 8.69
C THR A 154 2.20 -21.21 8.94
N ALA A 155 1.11 -20.51 9.21
CA ALA A 155 -0.20 -21.10 9.44
C ALA A 155 -0.96 -21.47 8.15
N PHE A 156 -0.42 -21.10 6.98
CA PHE A 156 -1.02 -21.37 5.68
C PHE A 156 -0.44 -22.64 5.05
N GLU A 157 -1.23 -23.26 4.18
CA GLU A 157 -0.78 -24.42 3.39
C GLU A 157 0.50 -24.09 2.60
N PRO A 158 1.59 -24.87 2.72
CA PRO A 158 2.86 -24.63 2.01
C PRO A 158 2.74 -24.62 0.49
N THR A 159 1.65 -25.17 -0.04
CA THR A 159 1.35 -25.16 -1.47
C THR A 159 0.86 -23.79 -1.96
N HIS A 160 0.37 -22.91 -1.09
CA HIS A 160 -0.07 -21.57 -1.48
C HIS A 160 1.12 -20.59 -1.51
N PRO A 161 1.30 -19.76 -2.55
CA PRO A 161 2.44 -18.84 -2.66
C PRO A 161 2.60 -17.88 -1.48
N PHE A 162 1.51 -17.48 -0.82
CA PHE A 162 1.54 -16.64 0.39
C PHE A 162 2.38 -17.25 1.54
N ALA A 163 2.46 -18.58 1.64
CA ALA A 163 3.28 -19.25 2.66
C ALA A 163 4.80 -19.18 2.37
N GLY A 164 5.18 -18.73 1.17
CA GLY A 164 6.56 -18.74 0.69
C GLY A 164 7.42 -17.58 1.21
N PHE A 165 8.74 -17.80 1.17
CA PHE A 165 9.72 -16.73 1.35
C PHE A 165 9.94 -15.99 0.02
N HIS A 166 9.84 -14.66 0.04
CA HIS A 166 9.85 -13.84 -1.17
C HIS A 166 10.88 -12.72 -1.18
N ALA A 167 11.53 -12.44 -0.05
CA ALA A 167 12.49 -11.34 0.03
C ALA A 167 13.80 -11.65 -0.74
N GLY A 168 14.17 -12.94 -0.78
CA GLY A 168 15.45 -13.39 -1.32
C GLY A 168 16.61 -13.16 -0.35
N ASN A 169 17.68 -13.92 -0.54
CA ASN A 169 18.96 -13.73 0.13
C ASN A 169 20.08 -14.31 -0.74
N ARG A 170 21.33 -14.22 -0.28
CA ARG A 170 22.49 -14.73 -1.05
C ARG A 170 22.34 -16.20 -1.45
N ASN A 171 21.75 -17.03 -0.59
CA ASN A 171 21.64 -18.47 -0.81
C ASN A 171 20.53 -18.82 -1.82
N THR A 172 19.49 -17.98 -1.94
CA THR A 172 18.37 -18.23 -2.86
C THR A 172 18.59 -17.62 -4.25
N LEU A 173 19.67 -16.83 -4.41
CA LEU A 173 20.05 -16.14 -5.65
C LEU A 173 21.44 -16.61 -6.13
N PRO A 174 21.59 -17.86 -6.59
CA PRO A 174 22.86 -18.38 -7.08
C PRO A 174 23.14 -17.85 -8.51
N VAL A 175 23.61 -16.60 -8.61
CA VAL A 175 23.94 -15.92 -9.88
C VAL A 175 24.84 -16.75 -10.79
N GLU A 176 25.72 -17.55 -10.20
CA GLU A 176 26.68 -18.42 -10.88
C GLU A 176 26.02 -19.68 -11.50
N ASP A 177 24.80 -20.03 -11.10
CA ASP A 177 24.07 -21.20 -11.61
C ASP A 177 23.39 -20.90 -12.96
N ALA A 178 23.65 -21.74 -13.96
CA ALA A 178 23.04 -21.63 -15.28
C ALA A 178 21.51 -21.79 -15.25
N GLN A 179 20.96 -22.63 -14.36
CA GLN A 179 19.51 -22.80 -14.22
C GLN A 179 18.87 -21.53 -13.64
N PHE A 180 19.55 -20.87 -12.70
CA PHE A 180 19.11 -19.59 -12.17
C PHE A 180 19.11 -18.50 -13.25
N GLN A 181 20.17 -18.40 -14.06
CA GLN A 181 20.21 -17.44 -15.17
C GLN A 181 19.10 -17.69 -16.18
N GLN A 182 18.80 -18.96 -16.50
CA GLN A 182 17.67 -19.31 -17.35
C GLN A 182 16.32 -18.90 -16.73
N ALA A 183 16.15 -19.09 -15.42
CA ALA A 183 14.95 -18.69 -14.70
C ALA A 183 14.78 -17.16 -14.66
N LEU A 184 15.86 -16.41 -14.45
CA LEU A 184 15.85 -14.93 -14.44
C LEU A 184 15.44 -14.38 -15.81
N LEU A 185 16.09 -14.85 -16.88
CA LEU A 185 15.76 -14.47 -18.26
C LEU A 185 14.39 -14.99 -18.70
N GLY A 186 13.97 -16.15 -18.19
CA GLY A 186 12.65 -16.72 -18.42
C GLY A 186 11.55 -15.84 -17.80
N TYR A 187 11.72 -15.47 -16.53
CA TYR A 187 10.78 -14.60 -15.82
C TYR A 187 10.65 -13.22 -16.48
N HIS A 188 11.78 -12.59 -16.85
CA HIS A 188 11.74 -11.33 -17.60
C HIS A 188 10.96 -11.47 -18.91
N ARG A 189 11.30 -12.45 -19.75
CA ARG A 189 10.60 -12.67 -21.04
C ARG A 189 9.12 -13.00 -20.88
N GLN A 190 8.75 -13.72 -19.82
CA GLN A 190 7.37 -14.14 -19.58
C GLN A 190 6.45 -12.99 -19.15
N PHE A 191 6.98 -11.97 -18.46
CA PHE A 191 6.15 -10.95 -17.82
C PHE A 191 6.43 -9.52 -18.26
N TYR A 192 7.60 -9.21 -18.84
CA TYR A 192 7.98 -7.84 -19.22
C TYR A 192 7.64 -7.56 -20.69
N HIS A 193 6.35 -7.68 -21.02
CA HIS A 193 5.79 -7.44 -22.35
C HIS A 193 4.43 -6.72 -22.27
N SER A 194 3.96 -6.16 -23.38
CA SER A 194 2.78 -5.28 -23.42
C SER A 194 1.49 -5.87 -22.82
N GLY A 195 1.24 -7.17 -22.97
CA GLY A 195 0.07 -7.85 -22.38
C GLY A 195 0.05 -7.90 -20.85
N GLU A 196 1.21 -7.84 -20.20
CA GLU A 196 1.38 -7.89 -18.74
C GLU A 196 1.70 -6.52 -18.14
N ILE A 197 1.84 -5.49 -18.97
CA ILE A 197 2.23 -4.14 -18.55
C ILE A 197 1.04 -3.18 -18.66
N GLU A 198 0.90 -2.30 -17.68
CA GLU A 198 0.06 -1.10 -17.74
C GLU A 198 0.93 0.14 -17.53
N LEU A 199 0.77 1.15 -18.40
CA LEU A 199 1.47 2.43 -18.31
C LEU A 199 0.51 3.55 -17.92
N LEU A 200 0.85 4.34 -16.91
CA LEU A 200 0.11 5.52 -16.53
C LEU A 200 1.00 6.76 -16.65
N LEU A 201 0.47 7.83 -17.23
CA LEU A 201 1.17 9.09 -17.42
C LEU A 201 0.36 10.26 -16.86
N ALA A 202 1.00 11.14 -16.10
CA ALA A 202 0.39 12.34 -15.53
C ALA A 202 1.29 13.56 -15.71
N GLY A 203 0.72 14.71 -16.06
CA GLY A 203 1.49 15.96 -16.17
C GLY A 203 0.71 17.07 -16.86
N PRO A 204 1.27 18.29 -16.98
CA PRO A 204 0.59 19.42 -17.62
C PRO A 204 0.34 19.26 -19.12
N GLN A 205 0.91 18.22 -19.73
CA GLN A 205 0.67 17.86 -21.11
C GLN A 205 -0.81 17.54 -21.35
N SER A 206 -1.32 17.92 -22.53
CA SER A 206 -2.64 17.51 -23.00
C SER A 206 -2.72 15.99 -23.19
N THR A 207 -3.94 15.44 -23.22
CA THR A 207 -4.18 14.01 -23.49
C THR A 207 -3.51 13.54 -24.79
N GLU A 208 -3.52 14.37 -25.84
CA GLU A 208 -2.87 14.02 -27.12
C GLU A 208 -1.34 13.93 -26.99
N GLN A 209 -0.73 14.86 -26.26
CA GLN A 209 0.71 14.84 -25.98
C GLN A 209 1.09 13.63 -25.13
N LEU A 210 0.32 13.32 -24.07
CA LEU A 210 0.56 12.13 -23.25
C LEU A 210 0.39 10.84 -24.07
N LEU A 211 -0.60 10.76 -24.97
CA LEU A 211 -0.78 9.61 -25.87
C LEU A 211 0.41 9.45 -26.82
N ARG A 212 0.95 10.56 -27.35
CA ARG A 212 2.14 10.55 -28.20
C ARG A 212 3.36 10.01 -27.45
N LEU A 213 3.53 10.40 -26.19
CA LEU A 213 4.59 9.88 -25.33
C LEU A 213 4.39 8.39 -25.02
N ALA A 214 3.17 7.95 -24.75
CA ALA A 214 2.87 6.54 -24.52
C ALA A 214 3.23 5.64 -25.71
N ARG A 215 3.05 6.15 -26.94
CA ARG A 215 3.43 5.45 -28.19
C ARG A 215 4.92 5.18 -28.35
N LEU A 216 5.79 5.77 -27.51
CA LEU A 216 7.20 5.36 -27.45
C LEU A 216 7.35 3.87 -27.11
N ALA A 217 6.35 3.26 -26.46
CA ALA A 217 6.35 1.85 -26.12
C ALA A 217 6.05 0.91 -27.31
N ASP A 218 5.40 1.37 -28.39
CA ASP A 218 4.94 0.50 -29.51
C ASP A 218 6.08 -0.23 -30.23
N GLY A 219 7.31 0.31 -30.18
CA GLY A 219 8.51 -0.29 -30.77
C GLY A 219 9.54 -0.81 -29.77
N LEU A 220 9.31 -0.64 -28.47
CA LEU A 220 10.26 -1.04 -27.41
C LEU A 220 9.80 -2.30 -26.68
N LEU A 221 8.54 -2.32 -26.22
CA LEU A 221 8.02 -3.46 -25.48
C LEU A 221 7.60 -4.58 -26.45
N ALA A 222 8.05 -5.79 -26.16
CA ALA A 222 7.58 -6.97 -26.87
C ALA A 222 6.06 -7.11 -26.77
N THR A 223 5.43 -7.60 -27.83
CA THR A 223 3.99 -7.93 -27.80
C THR A 223 3.78 -9.29 -27.18
N GLY A 224 2.80 -9.40 -26.27
CA GLY A 224 2.42 -10.66 -25.63
C GLY A 224 1.00 -10.61 -25.11
N SER A 225 0.47 -11.76 -24.70
CA SER A 225 -0.85 -11.91 -24.08
C SER A 225 -0.73 -12.05 -22.57
N ALA A 226 -1.74 -11.62 -21.82
CA ALA A 226 -1.77 -11.81 -20.38
C ALA A 226 -1.63 -13.30 -20.01
N VAL A 227 -0.81 -13.57 -18.99
CA VAL A 227 -0.50 -14.88 -18.44
C VAL A 227 -1.62 -15.28 -17.47
N THR A 228 -2.21 -16.46 -17.70
CA THR A 228 -3.17 -17.03 -16.77
C THR A 228 -2.45 -17.65 -15.59
N ARG A 229 -2.99 -17.46 -14.38
CA ARG A 229 -2.39 -17.93 -13.11
C ARG A 229 -3.35 -18.88 -12.41
N ASP A 230 -2.83 -20.01 -11.97
CA ASP A 230 -3.55 -20.90 -11.07
C ASP A 230 -3.45 -20.37 -9.64
N VAL A 231 -4.59 -20.32 -8.96
CA VAL A 231 -4.71 -19.82 -7.60
C VAL A 231 -5.14 -20.97 -6.70
N PRO A 232 -4.23 -21.58 -5.92
CA PRO A 232 -4.62 -22.61 -4.98
C PRO A 232 -5.51 -22.01 -3.88
N PRO A 233 -6.37 -22.80 -3.22
CA PRO A 233 -7.20 -22.32 -2.12
C PRO A 233 -6.37 -21.71 -0.97
N LEU A 234 -6.85 -20.61 -0.38
CA LEU A 234 -6.17 -19.92 0.71
C LEU A 234 -6.59 -20.54 2.05
N ARG A 235 -6.03 -21.71 2.36
CA ARG A 235 -6.30 -22.45 3.60
C ARG A 235 -5.33 -22.01 4.70
N CYS A 236 -5.90 -21.68 5.87
CA CYS A 236 -5.18 -21.26 7.07
C CYS A 236 -5.70 -22.05 8.29
N SER A 237 -4.80 -22.54 9.14
CA SER A 237 -5.17 -23.10 10.44
C SER A 237 -5.38 -21.97 11.46
N HIS A 238 -6.37 -22.14 12.33
CA HIS A 238 -6.71 -21.22 13.42
C HIS A 238 -6.78 -21.96 14.76
N ASP A 239 -6.19 -23.16 14.84
CA ASP A 239 -6.37 -24.08 15.97
C ASP A 239 -5.63 -23.63 17.24
N ALA A 240 -4.69 -22.70 17.10
CA ALA A 240 -3.88 -22.15 18.18
C ALA A 240 -3.59 -20.67 17.94
N TRP A 241 -3.23 -19.98 19.01
CA TRP A 241 -2.62 -18.67 18.94
C TRP A 241 -1.11 -18.82 18.77
N LEU A 242 -0.51 -17.87 18.06
CA LEU A 242 0.94 -17.82 17.84
C LEU A 242 1.57 -16.80 18.78
N ARG A 243 2.77 -17.10 19.29
CA ARG A 243 3.62 -16.13 19.97
C ARG A 243 5.01 -16.11 19.37
N LEU A 244 5.41 -14.95 18.87
CA LEU A 244 6.70 -14.67 18.24
C LEU A 244 7.58 -13.90 19.22
N GLN A 245 8.80 -14.39 19.43
CA GLN A 245 9.80 -13.64 20.20
C GLN A 245 10.39 -12.50 19.36
N HIS A 246 10.29 -11.28 19.88
CA HIS A 246 10.91 -10.06 19.36
C HIS A 246 11.43 -9.21 20.54
N GLU A 247 12.75 -9.18 20.72
CA GLU A 247 13.38 -8.61 21.92
C GLU A 247 13.38 -7.07 21.94
N ASN A 248 13.33 -6.42 20.77
CA ASN A 248 13.61 -4.99 20.62
C ASN A 248 12.42 -4.20 20.05
N GLY A 249 11.22 -4.42 20.61
CA GLY A 249 10.01 -3.81 20.11
C GLY A 249 8.93 -3.63 21.17
N GLN A 250 8.04 -2.68 20.89
CA GLN A 250 6.76 -2.61 21.57
C GLN A 250 5.97 -3.91 21.29
N PRO A 251 5.32 -4.52 22.30
CA PRO A 251 4.51 -5.71 22.09
C PRO A 251 3.39 -5.46 21.07
N ARG A 252 3.09 -6.44 20.22
CA ARG A 252 2.08 -6.32 19.16
C ARG A 252 1.09 -7.47 19.20
N LEU A 253 -0.16 -7.17 18.84
CA LEU A 253 -1.17 -8.16 18.52
C LEU A 253 -1.53 -8.02 17.05
N ASN A 254 -1.42 -9.12 16.31
CA ASN A 254 -1.87 -9.21 14.92
C ASN A 254 -3.07 -10.14 14.87
N LEU A 255 -4.18 -9.64 14.35
CA LEU A 255 -5.39 -10.40 14.08
C LEU A 255 -5.51 -10.57 12.57
N LEU A 256 -5.15 -11.75 12.08
CA LEU A 256 -5.18 -12.09 10.66
C LEU A 256 -6.50 -12.74 10.29
N PHE A 257 -7.12 -12.29 9.20
CA PHE A 257 -8.29 -12.91 8.59
C PHE A 257 -7.92 -13.42 7.19
N ALA A 258 -8.04 -14.73 6.99
CA ALA A 258 -7.88 -15.38 5.70
C ALA A 258 -9.23 -15.42 4.96
N LEU A 259 -9.28 -14.81 3.79
CA LEU A 259 -10.47 -14.64 2.97
C LEU A 259 -10.28 -15.41 1.65
N ASP A 260 -11.20 -16.30 1.31
CA ASP A 260 -11.18 -17.07 0.06
C ASP A 260 -12.57 -17.02 -0.60
N GLY A 261 -12.62 -16.99 -1.93
CA GLY A 261 -13.86 -16.92 -2.68
C GLY A 261 -14.66 -15.62 -2.50
N MET A 262 -14.00 -14.50 -2.17
CA MET A 262 -14.66 -13.22 -1.96
C MET A 262 -15.23 -12.62 -3.25
N PRO A 263 -16.36 -11.89 -3.18
CA PRO A 263 -16.96 -11.27 -4.35
C PRO A 263 -16.07 -10.17 -4.94
N ALA A 264 -16.42 -9.75 -6.16
CA ALA A 264 -15.89 -8.51 -6.73
C ALA A 264 -16.18 -7.32 -5.79
N HIS A 265 -15.41 -6.25 -5.90
CA HIS A 265 -15.56 -5.04 -5.07
C HIS A 265 -15.27 -5.20 -3.57
N CYS A 266 -14.54 -6.24 -3.16
CA CYS A 266 -14.03 -6.32 -1.79
C CYS A 266 -12.90 -5.33 -1.46
N MET A 267 -11.97 -5.01 -2.37
CA MET A 267 -10.95 -3.98 -2.04
C MET A 267 -11.54 -2.58 -1.74
N PRO A 268 -12.53 -2.06 -2.49
CA PRO A 268 -13.25 -0.85 -2.12
C PRO A 268 -13.97 -0.96 -0.77
N ALA A 269 -14.53 -2.14 -0.46
CA ALA A 269 -15.17 -2.40 0.82
C ALA A 269 -14.14 -2.44 1.97
N LEU A 270 -12.97 -3.04 1.75
CA LEU A 270 -11.84 -3.04 2.69
C LEU A 270 -11.26 -1.65 2.89
N ASP A 271 -11.16 -0.83 1.85
CA ASP A 271 -10.73 0.57 1.98
C ASP A 271 -11.73 1.40 2.81
N HIS A 272 -13.02 1.13 2.63
CA HIS A 272 -14.07 1.69 3.48
C HIS A 272 -13.96 1.21 4.93
N LEU A 273 -13.84 -0.10 5.17
CA LEU A 273 -13.66 -0.69 6.50
C LEU A 273 -12.40 -0.12 7.19
N SER A 274 -11.28 -0.09 6.47
CA SER A 274 -9.99 0.44 6.94
C SER A 274 -10.12 1.88 7.42
N THR A 275 -10.86 2.72 6.69
CA THR A 275 -11.12 4.11 7.08
C THR A 275 -11.81 4.21 8.45
N TRP A 276 -12.75 3.30 8.76
CA TRP A 276 -13.55 3.37 9.98
C TRP A 276 -12.95 2.63 11.17
N ILE A 277 -12.31 1.50 10.95
CA ILE A 277 -11.68 0.73 12.03
C ILE A 277 -10.46 1.46 12.61
N THR A 278 -9.78 2.25 11.78
CA THR A 278 -8.63 3.09 12.17
C THR A 278 -9.01 4.51 12.58
N SER A 279 -10.31 4.86 12.53
CA SER A 279 -10.77 6.21 12.87
C SER A 279 -10.50 6.53 14.33
N GLU A 280 -9.75 7.60 14.58
CA GLU A 280 -9.46 8.11 15.93
C GLU A 280 -10.60 8.95 16.53
N ALA A 281 -11.74 9.05 15.83
CA ALA A 281 -12.90 9.75 16.34
C ALA A 281 -13.41 9.19 17.69
N PRO A 282 -14.00 10.04 18.55
CA PRO A 282 -14.53 9.62 19.85
C PRO A 282 -15.50 8.44 19.75
N GLY A 283 -15.36 7.47 20.66
CA GLY A 283 -16.23 6.30 20.73
C GLY A 283 -15.96 5.21 19.68
N GLY A 284 -14.97 5.41 18.79
CA GLY A 284 -14.44 4.39 17.90
C GLY A 284 -13.52 3.38 18.59
N LEU A 285 -13.16 2.30 17.88
CA LEU A 285 -12.39 1.17 18.40
C LEU A 285 -11.08 1.60 19.06
N ILE A 286 -10.19 2.28 18.31
CA ILE A 286 -8.88 2.68 18.81
C ILE A 286 -8.98 3.65 20.00
N GLN A 287 -9.95 4.56 20.00
CA GLN A 287 -10.13 5.52 21.10
C GLN A 287 -10.53 4.82 22.40
N ARG A 288 -11.44 3.85 22.34
CA ARG A 288 -11.88 3.08 23.52
C ARG A 288 -10.77 2.17 24.05
N LEU A 289 -10.05 1.49 23.16
CA LEU A 289 -8.92 0.64 23.55
C LEU A 289 -7.79 1.46 24.20
N ARG A 290 -7.50 2.66 23.68
CA ARG A 290 -6.55 3.61 24.31
C ARG A 290 -7.03 4.10 25.68
N ALA A 291 -8.32 4.42 25.81
CA ALA A 291 -8.89 4.90 27.07
C ALA A 291 -8.83 3.83 28.20
N GLU A 292 -8.80 2.55 27.83
CA GLU A 292 -8.61 1.42 28.72
C GLU A 292 -7.14 1.02 28.90
N ASP A 293 -6.20 1.78 28.33
CA ASP A 293 -4.77 1.48 28.34
C ASP A 293 -4.46 0.08 27.77
N LEU A 294 -5.12 -0.34 26.69
CA LEU A 294 -4.92 -1.65 26.05
C LEU A 294 -4.02 -1.59 24.81
N CYS A 295 -4.04 -0.48 24.06
CA CYS A 295 -3.17 -0.30 22.91
C CYS A 295 -2.87 1.19 22.67
N GLN A 296 -1.80 1.46 21.94
CA GLN A 296 -1.37 2.81 21.57
C GLN A 296 -1.70 3.15 20.12
N SER A 297 -1.73 2.17 19.22
CA SER A 297 -2.08 2.38 17.82
C SER A 297 -2.72 1.14 17.22
N LEU A 298 -3.49 1.34 16.15
CA LEU A 298 -4.13 0.29 15.36
C LEU A 298 -3.98 0.64 13.89
N LYS A 299 -3.60 -0.34 13.07
CA LYS A 299 -3.63 -0.25 11.60
C LYS A 299 -4.26 -1.49 10.98
N LEU A 300 -4.86 -1.32 9.82
CA LEU A 300 -5.32 -2.42 8.96
C LEU A 300 -4.37 -2.54 7.78
N ARG A 301 -3.73 -3.69 7.62
CA ARG A 301 -2.85 -4.05 6.51
C ARG A 301 -3.52 -5.11 5.63
N ILE A 302 -3.16 -5.13 4.35
CA ILE A 302 -3.61 -6.16 3.40
C ILE A 302 -2.36 -6.78 2.77
N PRO A 303 -1.68 -7.74 3.45
CA PRO A 303 -0.46 -8.35 2.92
C PRO A 303 -0.64 -9.12 1.61
N TYR A 304 -1.86 -9.57 1.29
CA TYR A 304 -2.16 -10.30 0.06
C TYR A 304 -3.57 -9.99 -0.41
N TRP A 305 -3.73 -9.69 -1.69
CA TRP A 305 -5.03 -9.69 -2.35
C TRP A 305 -4.92 -10.10 -3.82
N TYR A 306 -5.54 -11.21 -4.21
CA TYR A 306 -5.56 -11.67 -5.60
C TYR A 306 -6.73 -12.61 -5.87
N ALA A 307 -7.41 -12.41 -7.00
CA ALA A 307 -8.46 -13.33 -7.49
C ALA A 307 -9.53 -13.74 -6.46
N GLY A 308 -10.00 -12.79 -5.63
CA GLY A 308 -11.01 -13.06 -4.60
C GLY A 308 -10.45 -13.68 -3.32
N GLN A 309 -9.14 -13.84 -3.23
CA GLN A 309 -8.45 -14.21 -1.99
C GLN A 309 -7.81 -12.99 -1.34
N GLY A 310 -7.78 -12.97 -0.02
CA GLY A 310 -7.21 -11.89 0.76
C GLY A 310 -6.64 -12.34 2.09
N VAL A 311 -5.55 -11.71 2.50
CA VAL A 311 -5.06 -11.74 3.87
C VAL A 311 -5.19 -10.33 4.42
N VAL A 312 -5.98 -10.16 5.47
CA VAL A 312 -6.22 -8.86 6.12
C VAL A 312 -5.71 -8.96 7.55
N VAL A 313 -4.85 -8.03 7.97
CA VAL A 313 -4.26 -8.03 9.31
C VAL A 313 -4.65 -6.75 10.03
N ILE A 314 -5.32 -6.87 11.17
CA ILE A 314 -5.49 -5.77 12.12
C ILE A 314 -4.34 -5.87 13.11
N GLU A 315 -3.42 -4.91 13.05
CA GLU A 315 -2.24 -4.86 13.91
C GLU A 315 -2.44 -3.79 14.97
N LEU A 316 -2.25 -4.18 16.24
CA LEU A 316 -2.33 -3.30 17.39
C LEU A 316 -0.97 -3.25 18.11
N ALA A 317 -0.49 -2.05 18.38
CA ALA A 317 0.66 -1.83 19.25
C ALA A 317 0.18 -1.79 20.71
N LEU A 318 0.55 -2.79 21.51
CA LEU A 318 0.00 -3.02 22.84
C LEU A 318 0.73 -2.19 23.92
N THR A 319 0.04 -2.03 25.03
CA THR A 319 0.59 -1.67 26.34
C THR A 319 0.88 -2.94 27.15
N ASP A 320 1.49 -2.82 28.33
CA ASP A 320 1.70 -3.96 29.23
C ASP A 320 0.36 -4.58 29.69
N ARG A 321 -0.65 -3.74 29.94
CA ARG A 321 -2.01 -4.22 30.25
C ARG A 321 -2.61 -4.94 29.04
N GLY A 322 -2.50 -4.36 27.85
CA GLY A 322 -2.99 -4.96 26.61
C GLY A 322 -2.37 -6.32 26.29
N LEU A 323 -1.08 -6.51 26.59
CA LEU A 323 -0.39 -7.78 26.44
C LEU A 323 -0.96 -8.87 27.35
N ASN A 324 -1.43 -8.52 28.55
CA ASN A 324 -2.08 -9.45 29.47
C ASN A 324 -3.58 -9.65 29.15
N GLU A 325 -4.23 -8.69 28.51
CA GLU A 325 -5.65 -8.70 28.15
C GLU A 325 -5.89 -8.93 26.65
N ARG A 326 -5.01 -9.68 25.97
CA ARG A 326 -5.10 -9.95 24.51
C ARG A 326 -6.45 -10.51 24.07
N ALA A 327 -7.06 -11.40 24.86
CA ALA A 327 -8.41 -11.93 24.59
C ALA A 327 -9.49 -10.83 24.59
N VAL A 328 -9.42 -9.89 25.53
CA VAL A 328 -10.34 -8.75 25.60
C VAL A 328 -10.23 -7.88 24.34
N ILE A 329 -9.01 -7.69 23.84
CA ILE A 329 -8.76 -6.92 22.61
C ILE A 329 -9.29 -7.67 21.38
N THR A 330 -9.02 -8.97 21.25
CA THR A 330 -9.53 -9.80 20.15
C THR A 330 -11.06 -9.77 20.11
N ASP A 331 -11.71 -9.95 21.26
CA ASP A 331 -13.18 -9.89 21.37
C ASP A 331 -13.71 -8.48 21.07
N ALA A 332 -13.02 -7.42 21.51
CA ALA A 332 -13.40 -6.05 21.20
C ALA A 332 -13.38 -5.76 19.69
N VAL A 333 -12.39 -6.29 18.97
CA VAL A 333 -12.30 -6.13 17.52
C VAL A 333 -13.47 -6.85 16.83
N LEU A 334 -13.77 -8.08 17.22
CA LEU A 334 -14.90 -8.84 16.69
C LEU A 334 -16.25 -8.19 17.00
N ASP A 335 -16.43 -7.71 18.23
CA ASP A 335 -17.63 -6.97 18.66
C ASP A 335 -17.79 -5.65 17.87
N TRP A 336 -16.68 -4.94 17.62
CA TRP A 336 -16.70 -3.74 16.79
C TRP A 336 -17.05 -4.05 15.32
N LEU A 337 -16.53 -5.14 14.74
CA LEU A 337 -16.89 -5.58 13.39
C LEU A 337 -18.39 -5.91 13.31
N GLN A 338 -18.94 -6.54 14.35
CA GLN A 338 -20.37 -6.83 14.47
C GLN A 338 -21.22 -5.55 14.63
N PHE A 339 -20.73 -4.55 15.37
CA PHE A 339 -21.37 -3.24 15.45
C PHE A 339 -21.36 -2.51 14.08
N PHE A 340 -20.26 -2.62 13.35
CA PHE A 340 -20.08 -1.94 12.06
C PHE A 340 -20.89 -2.58 10.92
N SER A 341 -21.23 -3.86 11.03
CA SER A 341 -22.04 -4.58 10.01
C SER A 341 -23.52 -4.18 10.00
N ASP A 342 -23.99 -3.43 11.00
CA ASP A 342 -25.38 -2.99 11.07
C ASP A 342 -25.73 -2.00 9.93
N GLU A 343 -26.82 -2.30 9.22
CA GLU A 343 -27.26 -1.57 8.04
C GLU A 343 -27.45 -0.08 8.25
N ALA A 344 -27.91 0.35 9.43
CA ALA A 344 -28.15 1.77 9.70
C ALA A 344 -26.88 2.62 9.67
N ARG A 345 -25.69 2.00 9.76
CA ARG A 345 -24.40 2.71 9.79
C ARG A 345 -23.85 2.93 8.39
N TRP A 346 -24.27 2.13 7.41
CA TRP A 346 -23.72 2.17 6.06
C TRP A 346 -23.85 3.53 5.41
N GLN A 347 -25.07 4.06 5.27
CA GLN A 347 -25.30 5.28 4.50
C GLN A 347 -24.53 6.50 5.06
N PRO A 348 -24.59 6.82 6.37
CA PRO A 348 -23.86 7.97 6.87
C PRO A 348 -22.33 7.80 6.84
N CYS A 349 -21.81 6.59 7.12
CA CYS A 349 -20.38 6.29 6.96
C CYS A 349 -19.94 6.37 5.49
N ARG A 350 -20.78 5.91 4.56
CA ARG A 350 -20.46 5.90 3.13
C ARG A 350 -20.32 7.32 2.58
N GLU A 351 -21.25 8.20 2.94
CA GLU A 351 -21.22 9.60 2.52
C GLU A 351 -19.99 10.33 3.06
N GLU A 352 -19.66 10.13 4.34
CA GLU A 352 -18.49 10.76 4.95
C GLU A 352 -17.17 10.24 4.37
N TYR A 353 -17.10 8.94 4.08
CA TYR A 353 -15.98 8.32 3.39
C TYR A 353 -15.79 8.90 1.98
N ARG A 354 -16.88 9.08 1.20
CA ARG A 354 -16.82 9.72 -0.14
C ARG A 354 -16.25 11.13 -0.05
N ARG A 355 -16.70 11.93 0.91
CA ARG A 355 -16.20 13.30 1.12
C ARG A 355 -14.72 13.32 1.46
N THR A 356 -14.30 12.44 2.37
CA THR A 356 -12.90 12.29 2.77
C THR A 356 -12.02 11.93 1.58
N ARG A 357 -12.43 10.93 0.78
CA ARG A 357 -11.68 10.50 -0.41
C ARG A 357 -11.65 11.56 -1.51
N ARG A 358 -12.78 12.23 -1.77
CA ARG A 358 -12.82 13.33 -2.72
C ARG A 358 -11.87 14.46 -2.31
N ARG A 359 -11.81 14.77 -1.03
CA ARG A 359 -10.90 15.79 -0.48
C ARG A 359 -9.45 15.34 -0.53
N SER A 360 -9.15 14.08 -0.22
CA SER A 360 -7.77 13.55 -0.25
C SER A 360 -7.16 13.56 -1.65
N LEU A 361 -7.96 13.53 -2.70
CA LEU A 361 -7.50 13.64 -4.09
C LEU A 361 -7.13 15.08 -4.48
N GLN A 362 -7.63 16.09 -3.78
CA GLN A 362 -7.34 17.49 -4.07
C GLN A 362 -5.91 17.84 -3.66
N GLY A 363 -5.17 18.52 -4.55
CA GLY A 363 -3.78 18.92 -4.27
C GLY A 363 -2.75 17.79 -4.35
N THR A 364 -3.15 16.57 -4.71
CA THR A 364 -2.22 15.45 -4.92
C THR A 364 -1.28 15.73 -6.10
N GLU A 365 0.00 15.45 -5.88
CA GLU A 365 1.04 15.50 -6.89
C GLU A 365 0.83 14.45 -7.99
N PRO A 366 1.41 14.62 -9.19
CA PRO A 366 1.22 13.71 -10.31
C PRO A 366 1.45 12.22 -9.96
N LEU A 367 2.54 11.88 -9.28
CA LEU A 367 2.85 10.49 -8.93
C LEU A 367 1.87 9.91 -7.92
N ALA A 368 1.44 10.70 -6.93
CA ALA A 368 0.42 10.27 -5.98
C ALA A 368 -0.90 9.93 -6.69
N ARG A 369 -1.25 10.68 -7.76
CA ARG A 369 -2.41 10.36 -8.61
C ARG A 369 -2.23 9.07 -9.40
N LEU A 370 -1.05 8.85 -9.97
CA LEU A 370 -0.78 7.60 -10.68
C LEU A 370 -0.90 6.40 -9.75
N ARG A 371 -0.32 6.49 -8.55
CA ARG A 371 -0.42 5.45 -7.52
C ARG A 371 -1.84 5.21 -7.02
N HIS A 372 -2.67 6.26 -6.96
CA HIS A 372 -4.10 6.08 -6.67
C HIS A 372 -4.78 5.29 -7.78
N TRP A 373 -4.55 5.62 -9.06
CA TRP A 373 -5.29 5.05 -10.18
C TRP A 373 -4.75 3.74 -10.75
N VAL A 374 -3.51 3.36 -10.42
CA VAL A 374 -2.98 2.04 -10.77
C VAL A 374 -3.66 0.93 -9.97
N GLU A 375 -4.21 1.26 -8.79
CA GLU A 375 -5.00 0.32 -8.02
C GLU A 375 -6.30 0.00 -8.77
N PRO A 376 -6.54 -1.26 -9.21
CA PRO A 376 -7.69 -1.60 -10.05
C PRO A 376 -9.03 -1.23 -9.42
N LEU A 377 -9.05 -1.16 -8.09
CA LEU A 377 -10.21 -0.90 -7.26
C LEU A 377 -10.07 0.40 -6.47
N ALA A 378 -9.30 1.35 -6.98
CA ALA A 378 -9.22 2.71 -6.44
C ALA A 378 -10.60 3.37 -6.28
N TRP A 379 -10.78 4.06 -5.16
CA TRP A 379 -11.46 5.34 -5.04
C TRP A 379 -12.13 5.98 -6.29
N SER A 380 -13.41 5.77 -6.62
CA SER A 380 -14.10 6.59 -7.64
C SER A 380 -15.60 6.80 -7.35
N ASP A 381 -16.18 7.87 -7.91
CA ASP A 381 -17.59 8.26 -7.71
C ASP A 381 -18.58 7.39 -8.50
N ASP A 382 -18.15 6.81 -9.62
CA ASP A 382 -18.95 5.99 -10.54
C ASP A 382 -19.15 4.54 -10.09
N ARG A 383 -18.80 4.21 -8.84
CA ARG A 383 -18.84 2.83 -8.37
C ARG A 383 -20.22 2.36 -7.97
N ASP A 384 -20.48 1.10 -8.30
CA ASP A 384 -21.66 0.36 -7.86
C ASP A 384 -21.68 0.26 -6.34
N GLU A 385 -22.48 1.12 -5.72
CA GLU A 385 -22.61 1.20 -4.27
C GLU A 385 -23.23 -0.06 -3.69
N THR A 386 -24.21 -0.64 -4.39
CA THR A 386 -24.89 -1.88 -3.98
C THR A 386 -23.90 -3.04 -3.99
N ALA A 387 -23.09 -3.18 -5.03
CA ALA A 387 -22.07 -4.22 -5.09
C ALA A 387 -20.99 -4.04 -4.01
N ILE A 388 -20.55 -2.81 -3.72
CA ILE A 388 -19.59 -2.57 -2.62
C ILE A 388 -20.22 -2.89 -1.26
N ARG A 389 -21.50 -2.59 -1.06
CA ARG A 389 -22.20 -2.94 0.18
C ARG A 389 -22.27 -4.45 0.36
N GLN A 390 -22.71 -5.18 -0.66
CA GLN A 390 -22.78 -6.65 -0.63
C GLN A 390 -21.41 -7.27 -0.37
N ALA A 391 -20.35 -6.72 -0.98
CA ALA A 391 -18.98 -7.15 -0.72
C ALA A 391 -18.56 -6.89 0.74
N LEU A 392 -18.93 -5.74 1.31
CA LEU A 392 -18.67 -5.45 2.73
C LEU A 392 -19.41 -6.43 3.66
N ASP A 393 -20.68 -6.71 3.39
CA ASP A 393 -21.47 -7.66 4.19
C ASP A 393 -20.83 -9.07 4.14
N ALA A 394 -20.40 -9.53 2.96
CA ALA A 394 -19.71 -10.80 2.79
C ALA A 394 -18.37 -10.84 3.55
N LEU A 395 -17.57 -9.78 3.46
CA LEU A 395 -16.31 -9.64 4.18
C LEU A 395 -16.52 -9.70 5.69
N LEU A 396 -17.42 -8.88 6.23
CA LEU A 396 -17.67 -8.81 7.67
C LEU A 396 -18.25 -10.12 8.19
N ALA A 397 -19.20 -10.73 7.48
CA ALA A 397 -19.75 -12.03 7.85
C ALA A 397 -18.66 -13.11 7.91
N HIS A 398 -17.76 -13.14 6.93
CA HIS A 398 -16.64 -14.10 6.92
C HIS A 398 -15.66 -13.84 8.06
N MET A 399 -15.23 -12.58 8.26
CA MET A 399 -14.32 -12.19 9.33
C MET A 399 -14.88 -12.54 10.72
N ILE A 400 -16.16 -12.26 10.96
CA ILE A 400 -16.83 -12.54 12.24
C ILE A 400 -17.01 -14.06 12.44
N ALA A 401 -17.44 -14.79 11.41
CA ALA A 401 -17.75 -16.21 11.53
C ALA A 401 -16.50 -17.09 11.65
N SER A 402 -15.43 -16.78 10.91
CA SER A 402 -14.17 -17.54 10.96
C SER A 402 -13.27 -17.13 12.13
N GLY A 403 -13.38 -15.88 12.60
CA GLY A 403 -12.47 -15.31 13.58
C GLY A 403 -11.05 -15.12 13.02
N PRO A 404 -10.16 -14.49 13.78
CA PRO A 404 -8.79 -14.27 13.35
C PRO A 404 -7.85 -15.41 13.76
N LEU A 405 -6.79 -15.62 12.96
CA LEU A 405 -5.55 -16.18 13.47
C LEU A 405 -4.88 -15.09 14.31
N VAL A 406 -4.57 -15.42 15.56
CA VAL A 406 -4.00 -14.47 16.52
C VAL A 406 -2.50 -14.70 16.65
N LEU A 407 -1.71 -13.66 16.42
CA LEU A 407 -0.27 -13.65 16.68
C LEU A 407 0.07 -12.53 17.67
N THR A 408 0.76 -12.89 18.74
CA THR A 408 1.43 -11.92 19.63
C THR A 408 2.91 -11.87 19.31
N ALA A 409 3.48 -10.67 19.20
CA ALA A 409 4.93 -10.49 19.12
C ALA A 409 5.40 -9.70 20.34
N ASP A 410 6.26 -10.29 21.17
CA ASP A 410 6.79 -9.68 22.40
C ASP A 410 8.14 -10.28 22.80
N SER A 411 8.70 -9.85 23.93
CA SER A 411 10.03 -10.31 24.36
C SER A 411 10.03 -11.68 25.05
N ALA A 412 8.93 -12.44 25.01
CA ALA A 412 8.86 -13.74 25.66
C ALA A 412 9.68 -14.79 24.91
N ASP A 413 10.38 -15.64 25.67
CA ASP A 413 11.26 -16.64 25.08
C ASP A 413 10.48 -17.74 24.37
N CYS A 414 10.85 -18.03 23.13
CA CYS A 414 10.24 -19.05 22.29
C CYS A 414 11.33 -19.96 21.68
N GLU A 415 10.98 -21.18 21.29
CA GLU A 415 11.93 -22.07 20.62
C GLU A 415 12.10 -21.68 19.13
N PRO A 416 13.31 -21.83 18.56
CA PRO A 416 13.52 -21.65 17.13
C PRO A 416 12.73 -22.68 16.33
N ILE A 417 12.14 -22.25 15.21
CA ILE A 417 11.43 -23.12 14.27
C ILE A 417 12.15 -23.17 12.92
N GLU A 418 11.95 -24.26 12.17
CA GLU A 418 12.36 -24.29 10.78
C GLU A 418 11.41 -23.42 9.94
N SER A 419 11.97 -22.45 9.23
CA SER A 419 11.24 -21.55 8.34
C SER A 419 11.98 -21.44 7.00
N SER A 420 11.24 -21.21 5.91
CA SER A 420 11.81 -21.15 4.55
C SER A 420 12.56 -19.85 4.24
N GLY A 421 12.76 -18.96 5.22
CA GLY A 421 13.25 -17.60 4.99
C GLY A 421 13.86 -16.98 6.23
N PHE A 422 13.11 -16.12 6.92
CA PHE A 422 13.59 -15.42 8.10
C PHE A 422 13.67 -16.36 9.31
N PRO A 423 14.73 -16.28 10.14
CA PRO A 423 14.80 -17.06 11.37
C PRO A 423 13.68 -16.62 12.32
N LEU A 424 12.88 -17.57 12.78
CA LEU A 424 11.75 -17.32 13.69
C LEU A 424 11.93 -18.13 14.97
N ARG A 425 11.53 -17.53 16.08
CA ARG A 425 11.33 -18.21 17.37
C ARG A 425 9.86 -18.09 17.72
N LEU A 426 9.14 -19.20 17.67
CA LEU A 426 7.68 -19.22 17.66
C LEU A 426 7.15 -20.29 18.62
N ALA A 427 6.11 -19.96 19.38
CA ALA A 427 5.38 -20.89 20.23
C ALA A 427 3.89 -20.92 19.86
N LEU A 428 3.25 -22.07 20.13
CA LEU A 428 1.80 -22.22 20.05
C LEU A 428 1.21 -22.03 21.45
N GLU A 429 0.21 -21.17 21.57
CA GLU A 429 -0.57 -20.94 22.78
C GLU A 429 -2.01 -21.46 22.56
N PRO A 430 -2.65 -22.07 23.58
CA PRO A 430 -4.08 -22.31 23.50
C PRO A 430 -4.82 -20.96 23.38
N PRO A 431 -5.93 -20.89 22.61
CA PRO A 431 -6.74 -19.69 22.54
C PRO A 431 -7.14 -19.18 23.93
N LEU A 432 -6.98 -17.89 24.16
CA LEU A 432 -7.38 -17.24 25.40
C LEU A 432 -8.84 -16.79 25.30
N HIS A 433 -9.54 -16.77 26.44
CA HIS A 433 -10.91 -16.30 26.55
C HIS A 433 -10.99 -15.11 27.50
N ALA A 434 -11.88 -14.17 27.18
CA ALA A 434 -12.21 -13.04 28.05
C ALA A 434 -13.69 -13.06 28.43
N GLU A 435 -14.00 -12.39 29.55
CA GLU A 435 -15.39 -12.13 29.92
C GLU A 435 -16.00 -11.09 28.95
N PRO A 436 -17.27 -11.27 28.54
CA PRO A 436 -17.94 -10.31 27.67
C PRO A 436 -17.95 -8.90 28.26
N LYS A 437 -17.55 -7.92 27.46
CA LYS A 437 -17.50 -6.50 27.86
C LYS A 437 -18.37 -5.66 26.92
N ALA A 438 -19.23 -4.82 27.51
CA ALA A 438 -19.99 -3.84 26.74
C ALA A 438 -19.14 -2.61 26.44
N TRP A 439 -18.78 -2.41 25.18
CA TRP A 439 -17.90 -1.31 24.75
C TRP A 439 -18.62 -0.02 24.40
N HIS A 440 -19.93 -0.09 24.15
CA HIS A 440 -20.76 1.06 23.78
C HIS A 440 -20.14 1.87 22.63
N TRP A 441 -19.85 1.19 21.52
CA TRP A 441 -19.33 1.78 20.29
C TRP A 441 -20.22 2.90 19.78
N GLN A 442 -19.58 3.94 19.22
CA GLN A 442 -20.28 5.04 18.60
C GLN A 442 -19.80 5.22 17.18
N GLN A 443 -20.73 5.60 16.31
CA GLN A 443 -20.38 6.01 14.96
C GLN A 443 -19.63 7.35 15.03
N PRO A 444 -18.53 7.52 14.28
CA PRO A 444 -17.84 8.80 14.22
C PRO A 444 -18.78 9.94 13.82
N PRO A 445 -18.72 11.10 14.50
CA PRO A 445 -19.50 12.25 14.10
C PRO A 445 -19.05 12.74 12.72
N ALA A 446 -19.98 13.25 11.93
CA ALA A 446 -19.68 13.83 10.63
C ALA A 446 -18.67 14.99 10.77
N ASN A 447 -17.68 15.06 9.90
CA ASN A 447 -16.66 16.10 9.93
C ASN A 447 -17.29 17.42 9.46
N PRO A 448 -17.38 18.46 10.32
CA PRO A 448 -17.98 19.73 9.94
C PRO A 448 -17.18 20.46 8.85
N TRP A 449 -15.88 20.15 8.69
CA TRP A 449 -15.00 20.78 7.71
C TRP A 449 -15.09 20.18 6.31
N LEU A 450 -15.71 19.00 6.17
CA LEU A 450 -15.93 18.36 4.87
C LEU A 450 -17.28 18.72 4.25
N ARG A 451 -18.13 19.47 4.96
CA ARG A 451 -19.43 19.93 4.46
C ARG A 451 -19.26 21.15 3.57
N THR A 452 -20.03 21.23 2.49
CA THR A 452 -20.00 22.35 1.53
C THR A 452 -20.80 23.56 1.99
N ASP A 453 -21.74 23.37 2.91
CA ASP A 453 -22.65 24.42 3.39
C ASP A 453 -22.07 25.12 4.61
N PHE A 454 -21.18 26.08 4.37
CA PHE A 454 -20.77 27.02 5.40
C PHE A 454 -21.71 28.23 5.39
N ALA A 455 -22.30 28.56 6.53
CA ALA A 455 -22.93 29.85 6.72
C ALA A 455 -21.86 30.94 6.51
N ARG A 456 -22.01 31.77 5.48
CA ARG A 456 -21.14 32.93 5.27
C ARG A 456 -21.34 33.88 6.45
N GLY A 457 -20.40 33.89 7.38
CA GLY A 457 -20.32 34.91 8.42
C GLY A 457 -19.58 36.14 7.89
N GLU A 458 -19.99 37.33 8.34
CA GLU A 458 -19.14 38.51 8.20
C GLU A 458 -17.86 38.31 9.02
N ALA A 459 -16.71 38.47 8.38
CA ALA A 459 -15.42 38.44 9.07
C ALA A 459 -15.37 39.64 10.03
N ARG A 460 -15.67 39.42 11.32
CA ARG A 460 -15.48 40.42 12.36
C ARG A 460 -13.99 40.74 12.41
N HIS A 461 -13.65 41.99 12.11
CA HIS A 461 -12.31 42.59 12.16
C HIS A 461 -11.15 41.59 12.16
N LEU A 462 -10.57 41.34 10.98
CA LEU A 462 -9.33 40.57 10.87
C LEU A 462 -8.30 41.13 11.86
N THR A 463 -7.96 40.34 12.86
CA THR A 463 -6.93 40.70 13.84
C THR A 463 -5.61 40.95 13.10
N PRO A 464 -4.76 41.90 13.54
CA PRO A 464 -3.48 42.22 12.89
C PRO A 464 -2.48 41.05 12.82
N ALA A 465 -2.80 39.92 13.46
CA ALA A 465 -2.06 38.67 13.39
C ALA A 465 -2.30 37.87 12.10
N LEU A 466 -3.40 38.10 11.37
CA LEU A 466 -3.65 37.45 10.08
C LEU A 466 -3.00 38.26 8.96
N ARG A 467 -2.06 37.65 8.22
CA ARG A 467 -1.46 38.26 7.04
C ARG A 467 -1.91 37.51 5.80
N TRP A 468 -2.48 38.24 4.85
CA TRP A 468 -2.79 37.71 3.53
C TRP A 468 -1.51 37.67 2.69
N LEU A 469 -1.06 36.47 2.33
CA LEU A 469 0.17 36.24 1.57
C LEU A 469 -0.18 35.64 0.22
N GLY A 470 -0.47 36.49 -0.76
CA GLY A 470 -0.64 36.06 -2.16
C GLY A 470 -1.70 36.83 -2.93
N PRO A 471 -1.70 36.76 -4.27
CA PRO A 471 -2.83 37.22 -5.07
C PRO A 471 -4.07 36.36 -4.78
N GLU A 472 -5.26 36.93 -4.94
CA GLU A 472 -6.49 36.14 -4.92
C GLU A 472 -6.42 35.06 -5.99
N HIS A 473 -6.42 33.80 -5.55
CA HIS A 473 -6.40 32.68 -6.48
C HIS A 473 -7.80 32.50 -7.07
N ALA A 474 -7.90 32.43 -8.40
CA ALA A 474 -9.18 32.35 -9.12
C ALA A 474 -10.03 31.10 -8.74
N SER A 475 -9.43 30.09 -8.09
CA SER A 475 -10.17 28.91 -7.60
C SER A 475 -10.91 29.15 -6.28
N GLY A 476 -10.74 30.30 -5.62
CA GLY A 476 -11.32 30.58 -4.30
C GLY A 476 -10.74 29.71 -3.16
N GLN A 477 -9.65 28.98 -3.42
CA GLN A 477 -8.95 28.18 -2.42
C GLN A 477 -7.93 29.04 -1.68
N GLY A 478 -7.82 28.85 -0.37
CA GLY A 478 -6.82 29.47 0.48
C GLY A 478 -6.19 28.45 1.43
N ALA A 479 -4.97 28.73 1.86
CA ALA A 479 -4.29 27.97 2.90
C ALA A 479 -4.06 28.88 4.10
N LEU A 480 -4.45 28.40 5.29
CA LEU A 480 -4.14 29.08 6.54
C LEU A 480 -2.85 28.51 7.11
N PHE A 481 -1.79 29.31 7.11
CA PHE A 481 -0.54 28.96 7.76
C PHE A 481 -0.52 29.55 9.17
N VAL A 482 -0.57 28.69 10.18
CA VAL A 482 -0.36 29.09 11.58
C VAL A 482 1.13 29.01 11.88
N ARG A 483 1.74 30.16 12.14
CA ARG A 483 3.15 30.25 12.52
C ARG A 483 3.26 30.71 13.97
N TRP A 484 3.84 29.88 14.82
CA TRP A 484 4.20 30.27 16.18
C TRP A 484 5.58 30.91 16.23
N ARG A 485 5.72 31.92 17.09
CA ARG A 485 7.01 32.51 17.49
C ARG A 485 7.18 32.29 18.98
N PHE A 486 8.11 31.42 19.35
CA PHE A 486 8.37 31.09 20.76
C PHE A 486 9.29 32.13 21.39
N ALA A 487 9.04 32.50 22.65
CA ALA A 487 9.82 33.52 23.37
C ALA A 487 11.33 33.18 23.44
N ALA A 488 11.66 31.89 23.52
CA ALA A 488 13.05 31.40 23.54
C ALA A 488 13.57 30.96 22.15
N ASN A 489 12.88 31.27 21.05
CA ASN A 489 13.11 30.72 19.70
C ASN A 489 13.12 29.17 19.64
N GLN A 490 12.63 28.49 20.66
CA GLN A 490 12.48 27.04 20.72
C GLN A 490 11.08 26.67 21.21
N PRO A 491 10.43 25.64 20.64
CA PRO A 491 9.18 25.12 21.18
C PRO A 491 9.41 24.51 22.57
N PRO A 492 8.44 24.60 23.50
CA PRO A 492 8.52 23.87 24.75
C PRO A 492 8.68 22.36 24.50
N PRO A 493 9.47 21.65 25.32
CA PRO A 493 9.61 20.20 25.21
C PRO A 493 8.24 19.52 25.20
N GLY A 494 8.02 18.60 24.25
CA GLY A 494 6.76 17.88 24.12
C GLY A 494 5.62 18.62 23.45
N LEU A 495 5.78 19.89 23.01
CA LEU A 495 4.71 20.61 22.29
C LEU A 495 4.16 19.81 21.10
N TRP A 496 5.05 19.23 20.30
CA TRP A 496 4.64 18.46 19.12
C TRP A 496 3.92 17.18 19.48
N HIS A 497 4.32 16.53 20.58
CA HIS A 497 3.60 15.38 21.10
C HIS A 497 2.19 15.76 21.54
N VAL A 498 2.05 16.85 22.31
CA VAL A 498 0.74 17.35 22.75
C VAL A 498 -0.14 17.76 21.57
N LEU A 499 0.42 18.50 20.59
CA LEU A 499 -0.34 18.92 19.41
C LEU A 499 -0.77 17.72 18.55
N TRP A 500 0.07 16.69 18.42
CA TRP A 500 -0.27 15.48 17.69
C TRP A 500 -1.41 14.69 18.35
N TYR A 501 -1.53 14.72 19.67
CA TYR A 501 -2.62 14.06 20.39
C TYR A 501 -3.88 14.93 20.52
N ALA A 502 -3.73 16.25 20.48
CA ALA A 502 -4.83 17.20 20.67
C ALA A 502 -5.56 17.58 19.37
N LEU A 503 -4.90 17.40 18.22
CA LEU A 503 -5.42 17.64 16.87
C LEU A 503 -5.66 16.30 16.17
#